data_AF-A0AA97GW30-F1
#
_entry.id   AF-A0AA97GW30-F1
#
_cell.length_a   1.000
_cell.length_b   1.000
_cell.length_c   1.000
_cell.angle_alpha   90.00
_cell.angle_beta   90.00
_cell.angle_gamma   90.00
#
_symmetry.space_group_name_H-M   'P 1'
#
loop_
_entity.id
_entity.type
_entity.pdbx_description
1 polymer ?
#
loop_
_entity_poly.entity_id
_entity_poly.type
_entity_poly.pdbx_seq_one_letter_code
_entity_poly.pdbx_strand_id
1 'polypeptide(L)'
;MAEVIEENTLLESATVSLLRVQEFDVDQLPRVNELGSSLNFQNSIEPAKRLISLYKRLSTTALEDFPDNVLTQIKQQCDAGYQINTLKCFCPQTGYKHNSPLSKNEFILQSAYREYKTVRFYQGLPIKPDRI
;
A
#
# COMPACT_ATOMS: atom_id res chain seq x y z
N MET A 1 15.75 -5.64 31.20
CA MET A 1 15.89 -6.74 30.23
C MET A 1 15.35 -6.20 28.92
N ALA A 2 16.23 -5.80 28.01
CA ALA A 2 15.83 -5.36 26.68
C ALA A 2 15.77 -6.62 25.81
N GLU A 3 14.57 -7.01 25.41
CA GLU A 3 14.39 -8.13 24.50
C GLU A 3 15.00 -7.78 23.15
N VAL A 4 15.87 -8.67 22.71
CA VAL A 4 16.68 -8.63 21.51
C VAL A 4 15.73 -8.84 20.32
N ILE A 5 15.49 -7.79 19.54
CA ILE A 5 14.86 -7.91 18.22
C ILE A 5 15.98 -8.20 17.21
N GLU A 6 16.57 -9.40 17.30
CA GLU A 6 17.47 -9.94 16.28
C GLU A 6 16.80 -11.16 15.68
N GLU A 7 15.95 -10.92 14.70
CA GLU A 7 15.88 -11.57 13.38
C GLU A 7 14.74 -10.83 12.66
N ASN A 8 15.04 -9.85 11.81
CA ASN A 8 14.02 -9.11 11.05
C ASN A 8 13.45 -10.05 9.98
N THR A 9 12.60 -10.98 10.42
CA THR A 9 12.02 -11.99 9.55
C THR A 9 11.24 -11.29 8.45
N LEU A 10 11.18 -11.92 7.29
CA LEU A 10 10.53 -11.33 6.12
C LEU A 10 9.06 -10.97 6.42
N LEU A 11 8.42 -11.76 7.29
CA LEU A 11 7.10 -11.52 7.87
C LEU A 11 7.03 -10.25 8.72
N GLU A 12 7.95 -10.05 9.66
CA GLU A 12 8.00 -8.83 10.48
C GLU A 12 8.22 -7.59 9.61
N SER A 13 9.15 -7.68 8.66
CA SER A 13 9.46 -6.60 7.72
C SER A 13 8.24 -6.22 6.87
N ALA A 14 7.50 -7.21 6.38
CA ALA A 14 6.25 -7.01 5.64
C ALA A 14 5.16 -6.40 6.54
N THR A 15 5.05 -6.87 7.79
CA THR A 15 4.07 -6.39 8.77
C THR A 15 4.29 -4.92 9.11
N VAL A 16 5.53 -4.53 9.41
CA VAL A 16 5.91 -3.13 9.67
C VAL A 16 5.59 -2.25 8.46
N SER A 17 5.90 -2.73 7.25
CA SER A 17 5.64 -1.98 6.01
C SER A 17 4.15 -1.79 5.77
N LEU A 18 3.33 -2.82 6.03
CA LEU A 18 1.87 -2.77 5.91
C LEU A 18 1.26 -1.79 6.92
N LEU A 19 1.63 -1.89 8.20
CA LEU A 19 1.14 -1.00 9.25
C LEU A 19 1.47 0.46 8.94
N ARG A 20 2.70 0.72 8.49
CA ARG A 20 3.14 2.08 8.12
C ARG A 20 2.26 2.71 7.02
N VAL A 21 1.78 1.93 6.07
CA VAL A 21 0.84 2.43 5.03
C VAL A 21 -0.57 2.59 5.58
N GLN A 22 -1.03 1.67 6.43
CA GLN A 22 -2.36 1.72 7.03
C GLN A 22 -2.55 2.91 7.99
N GLU A 23 -1.50 3.27 8.72
CA GLU A 23 -1.47 4.37 9.68
C GLU A 23 -1.09 5.73 9.05
N PHE A 24 -0.86 5.77 7.73
CA PHE A 24 -0.49 7.01 7.06
C PHE A 24 -1.62 8.05 7.14
N ASP A 25 -1.28 9.24 7.67
CA ASP A 25 -2.19 10.37 7.72
C ASP A 25 -2.26 11.08 6.36
N VAL A 26 -3.38 10.91 5.68
CA VAL A 26 -3.60 11.49 4.34
C VAL A 26 -3.76 13.00 4.38
N ASP A 27 -4.16 13.57 5.51
CA ASP A 27 -4.42 15.00 5.58
C ASP A 27 -3.11 15.82 5.63
N GLN A 28 -1.96 15.16 5.85
CA GLN A 28 -0.60 15.74 5.71
C GLN A 28 -0.11 15.77 4.24
N LEU A 29 -0.76 15.04 3.33
CA LEU A 29 -0.36 14.92 1.93
C LEU A 29 -0.33 16.24 1.16
N PRO A 30 -1.29 17.17 1.31
CA PRO A 30 -1.43 18.32 0.41
C PRO A 30 -0.24 19.27 0.41
N ARG A 31 0.45 19.45 1.56
CA ARG A 31 1.59 20.38 1.69
C ARG A 31 1.32 21.78 1.11
N VAL A 32 0.10 22.29 1.27
CA VAL A 32 -0.34 23.59 0.72
C VAL A 32 0.54 24.74 1.22
N ASN A 33 0.98 24.67 2.48
CA ASN A 33 1.85 25.69 3.08
C ASN A 33 3.29 25.67 2.51
N GLU A 34 3.78 24.53 2.03
CA GLU A 34 5.16 24.38 1.52
C GLU A 34 5.25 24.55 0.00
N LEU A 35 4.22 24.11 -0.73
CA LEU A 35 4.21 24.06 -2.20
C LEU A 35 3.33 25.14 -2.83
N GLY A 36 2.52 25.84 -2.02
CA GLY A 36 1.58 26.85 -2.48
C GLY A 36 0.38 26.28 -3.22
N SER A 37 -0.48 27.16 -3.74
CA SER A 37 -1.79 26.79 -4.32
C SER A 37 -1.70 26.02 -5.65
N SER A 38 -0.60 26.11 -6.39
CA SER A 38 -0.49 25.53 -7.73
C SER A 38 0.25 24.18 -7.80
N LEU A 39 1.07 23.85 -6.79
CA LEU A 39 1.91 22.64 -6.78
C LEU A 39 1.63 21.73 -5.58
N ASN A 40 0.55 22.00 -4.83
CA ASN A 40 0.11 21.15 -3.73
C ASN A 40 -0.53 19.84 -4.23
N PHE A 41 -0.71 18.91 -3.30
CA PHE A 41 -1.30 17.60 -3.56
C PHE A 41 -2.74 17.48 -3.05
N GLN A 42 -3.50 18.58 -3.02
CA GLN A 42 -4.89 18.58 -2.55
C GLN A 42 -5.76 17.55 -3.30
N ASN A 43 -5.57 17.45 -4.62
CA ASN A 43 -6.29 16.50 -5.47
C ASN A 43 -5.87 15.03 -5.24
N SER A 44 -4.75 14.80 -4.56
CA SER A 44 -4.24 13.45 -4.27
C SER A 44 -4.80 12.87 -2.97
N ILE A 45 -5.54 13.65 -2.17
CA ILE A 45 -6.12 13.18 -0.90
C ILE A 45 -7.11 12.03 -1.14
N GLU A 46 -8.07 12.21 -2.05
CA GLU A 46 -9.07 11.18 -2.36
C GLU A 46 -8.45 9.88 -2.89
N PRO A 47 -7.56 9.88 -3.90
CA PRO A 47 -6.94 8.65 -4.36
C PRO A 47 -6.06 8.00 -3.28
N ALA A 48 -5.39 8.78 -2.43
CA ALA A 48 -4.61 8.24 -1.32
C ALA A 48 -5.51 7.57 -0.25
N LYS A 49 -6.66 8.18 0.09
CA LYS A 49 -7.66 7.57 0.99
C LYS A 49 -8.17 6.23 0.45
N ARG A 50 -8.47 6.17 -0.84
CA ARG A 50 -8.89 4.92 -1.50
C ARG A 50 -7.79 3.86 -1.44
N LEU A 51 -6.55 4.23 -1.76
CA LEU A 51 -5.41 3.31 -1.72
C LEU A 51 -5.17 2.74 -0.32
N ILE A 52 -5.18 3.58 0.72
CA ILE A 52 -5.03 3.13 2.11
C ILE A 52 -6.19 2.23 2.54
N SER A 53 -7.42 2.54 2.10
CA SER A 53 -8.57 1.68 2.39
C SER A 53 -8.41 0.25 1.83
N LEU A 54 -7.69 0.10 0.71
CA LEU A 54 -7.37 -1.23 0.17
C LEU A 54 -6.36 -1.96 1.05
N TYR A 55 -5.29 -1.28 1.49
CA TYR A 55 -4.31 -1.87 2.41
C TYR A 55 -4.93 -2.25 3.76
N LYS A 56 -5.91 -1.49 4.26
CA LYS A 56 -6.64 -1.80 5.50
C LYS A 56 -7.49 -3.07 5.44
N ARG A 57 -7.87 -3.53 4.24
CA ARG A 57 -8.59 -4.82 4.08
C ARG A 57 -7.67 -6.01 4.30
N LEU A 58 -6.36 -5.82 4.13
CA LEU A 58 -5.37 -6.86 4.42
C LEU A 58 -5.05 -6.84 5.91
N SER A 59 -5.41 -7.93 6.60
CA SER A 59 -5.09 -8.09 8.02
C SER A 59 -3.62 -8.51 8.18
N THR A 60 -2.96 -7.98 9.21
CA THR A 60 -1.59 -8.37 9.58
C THR A 60 -1.48 -9.85 9.94
N THR A 61 -2.51 -10.44 10.57
CA THR A 61 -2.51 -11.87 10.92
C THR A 61 -2.61 -12.77 9.69
N ALA A 62 -3.12 -12.26 8.55
CA ALA A 62 -3.17 -13.01 7.31
C ALA A 62 -1.79 -13.11 6.63
N LEU A 63 -0.80 -12.32 7.07
CA LEU A 63 0.57 -12.39 6.56
C LEU A 63 1.26 -13.73 6.92
N GLU A 64 0.93 -14.29 8.08
CA GLU A 64 1.48 -15.56 8.57
C GLU A 64 1.17 -16.76 7.64
N ASP A 65 0.06 -16.68 6.90
CA ASP A 65 -0.38 -17.73 5.98
C ASP A 65 0.23 -17.63 4.56
N PHE A 66 0.97 -16.56 4.25
CA PHE A 66 1.53 -16.34 2.91
C PHE A 66 2.95 -16.89 2.76
N PRO A 67 3.31 -17.42 1.57
CA PRO A 67 4.68 -17.82 1.29
C PRO A 67 5.60 -16.59 1.14
N ASP A 68 6.89 -16.77 1.42
CA ASP A 68 7.92 -15.72 1.40
C ASP A 68 7.95 -14.86 0.13
N ASN A 69 7.67 -15.47 -1.03
CA ASN A 69 7.60 -14.75 -2.31
C ASN A 69 6.48 -13.70 -2.33
N VAL A 70 5.32 -14.04 -1.77
CA VAL A 70 4.16 -13.14 -1.68
C VAL A 70 4.41 -12.07 -0.62
N LEU A 71 4.97 -12.46 0.53
CA LEU A 71 5.36 -11.51 1.57
C LEU A 71 6.37 -10.47 1.06
N THR A 72 7.33 -10.88 0.22
CA THR A 72 8.30 -9.98 -0.42
C THR A 72 7.59 -8.97 -1.33
N GLN A 73 6.62 -9.44 -2.13
CA GLN A 73 5.84 -8.57 -3.01
C GLN A 73 4.98 -7.59 -2.22
N ILE A 74 4.31 -8.05 -1.15
CA ILE A 74 3.49 -7.20 -0.28
C ILE A 74 4.37 -6.11 0.35
N LYS A 75 5.53 -6.49 0.89
CA LYS A 75 6.50 -5.54 1.44
C LYS A 75 6.89 -4.49 0.38
N GLN A 76 7.33 -4.93 -0.80
CA GLN A 76 7.73 -4.02 -1.88
C GLN A 76 6.60 -3.07 -2.32
N GLN A 77 5.36 -3.57 -2.38
CA GLN A 77 4.19 -2.75 -2.70
C GLN A 77 3.86 -1.75 -1.59
N CYS A 78 3.95 -2.15 -0.33
CA CYS A 78 3.75 -1.25 0.81
C CYS A 78 4.86 -0.17 0.85
N ASP A 79 6.11 -0.54 0.60
CA ASP A 79 7.23 0.39 0.52
C ASP A 79 7.05 1.39 -0.63
N ALA A 80 6.69 0.92 -1.82
CA ALA A 80 6.43 1.79 -2.98
C ALA A 80 5.20 2.70 -2.74
N GLY A 81 4.11 2.14 -2.18
CA GLY A 81 2.90 2.89 -1.85
C GLY A 81 3.16 3.98 -0.81
N TYR A 82 3.93 3.66 0.24
CA TYR A 82 4.36 4.63 1.23
C TYR A 82 5.21 5.73 0.60
N GLN A 83 6.21 5.39 -0.24
CA GLN A 83 7.05 6.39 -0.91
C GLN A 83 6.24 7.36 -1.80
N ILE A 84 5.23 6.86 -2.49
CA ILE A 84 4.31 7.68 -3.29
C ILE A 84 3.50 8.62 -2.38
N ASN A 85 2.99 8.13 -1.26
CA ASN A 85 2.20 8.89 -0.32
C ASN A 85 3.03 9.88 0.54
N THR A 86 4.28 9.57 0.90
CA THR A 86 5.13 10.43 1.75
C THR A 86 5.94 11.47 1.00
N LEU A 87 5.87 11.48 -0.33
CA LEU A 87 6.62 12.35 -1.23
C LEU A 87 8.11 12.03 -1.44
N LYS A 88 8.49 11.73 -2.69
CA LYS A 88 9.80 12.03 -3.29
C LYS A 88 9.81 12.43 -4.78
N CYS A 89 8.70 12.39 -5.52
CA CYS A 89 8.74 12.53 -7.00
C CYS A 89 8.33 13.89 -7.59
N PHE A 90 8.28 14.97 -6.80
CA PHE A 90 8.33 16.32 -7.37
C PHE A 90 9.74 16.88 -7.21
N CYS A 91 10.61 16.50 -8.15
CA CYS A 91 11.82 17.25 -8.44
C CYS A 91 11.46 18.22 -9.56
N PRO A 92 11.47 19.55 -9.35
CA PRO A 92 11.04 20.51 -10.37
C PRO A 92 11.99 20.61 -11.59
N GLN A 93 12.97 19.72 -11.73
CA GLN A 93 14.01 19.81 -12.77
C GLN A 93 14.29 18.54 -13.59
N THR A 94 13.48 17.50 -13.52
CA THR A 94 13.75 16.31 -14.35
C THR A 94 12.51 15.91 -15.14
N GLY A 95 12.61 16.06 -16.47
CA GLY A 95 11.59 15.70 -17.45
C GLY A 95 11.30 14.20 -17.49
N TYR A 96 10.71 13.66 -16.42
CA TYR A 96 10.25 12.29 -16.37
C TYR A 96 8.94 12.14 -17.13
N LYS A 97 8.99 11.35 -18.20
CA LYS A 97 7.82 10.93 -18.97
C LYS A 97 6.84 10.22 -18.05
N HIS A 98 5.59 10.67 -18.02
CA HIS A 98 4.48 10.07 -17.32
C HIS A 98 4.35 8.57 -17.65
N ASN A 99 4.68 7.71 -16.69
CA ASN A 99 4.07 6.40 -16.51
C ASN A 99 3.66 6.32 -15.05
N SER A 100 2.44 6.77 -14.75
CA SER A 100 1.90 6.90 -13.40
C SER A 100 1.97 5.55 -12.67
N PRO A 101 2.75 5.39 -11.59
CA PRO A 101 2.91 4.11 -10.88
C PRO A 101 1.60 3.60 -10.25
N LEU A 102 0.63 4.48 -10.01
CA LEU A 102 -0.73 4.16 -9.58
C LEU A 102 -1.45 3.17 -10.51
N SER A 103 -1.28 3.30 -11.82
CA SER A 103 -1.99 2.47 -12.82
C SER A 103 -1.55 1.00 -12.82
N LYS A 104 -0.25 0.75 -12.60
CA LYS A 104 0.30 -0.61 -12.55
C LYS A 104 -0.10 -1.33 -11.27
N ASN A 105 -0.07 -0.62 -10.13
CA ASN A 105 -0.43 -1.20 -8.84
C ASN A 105 -1.93 -1.51 -8.77
N GLU A 106 -2.79 -0.65 -9.35
CA GLU A 106 -4.22 -0.89 -9.43
C GLU A 106 -4.56 -2.13 -10.26
N PHE A 107 -3.88 -2.33 -11.40
CA PHE A 107 -4.08 -3.50 -12.25
C PHE A 107 -3.72 -4.81 -11.54
N ILE A 108 -2.58 -4.84 -10.82
CA ILE A 108 -2.11 -6.04 -10.10
C ILE A 108 -3.04 -6.38 -8.94
N LEU A 109 -3.51 -5.37 -8.19
CA LEU A 109 -4.46 -5.58 -7.10
C LEU A 109 -5.83 -6.06 -7.61
N GLN A 110 -6.31 -5.52 -8.73
CA GLN A 110 -7.54 -6.01 -9.37
C GLN A 110 -7.39 -7.44 -9.88
N SER A 111 -6.26 -7.81 -10.47
CA SER A 111 -6.04 -9.19 -10.93
C SER A 111 -5.97 -10.17 -9.76
N ALA A 112 -5.26 -9.83 -8.67
CA ALA A 112 -5.16 -10.67 -7.49
C ALA A 112 -6.52 -10.86 -6.79
N TYR A 113 -7.33 -9.81 -6.67
CA TYR A 113 -8.68 -9.91 -6.09
C TYR A 113 -9.62 -10.75 -6.96
N ARG A 114 -9.54 -10.62 -8.29
CA ARG A 114 -10.31 -11.42 -9.25
C ARG A 114 -9.95 -12.90 -9.13
N GLU A 115 -8.68 -13.22 -8.97
CA GLU A 115 -8.19 -14.59 -8.81
C GLU A 115 -8.66 -15.20 -7.48
N TYR A 116 -8.53 -14.46 -6.36
CA TYR A 116 -9.06 -14.87 -5.05
C TYR A 116 -10.57 -15.19 -5.11
N LYS A 117 -11.36 -14.33 -5.75
CA LYS A 117 -12.81 -14.53 -5.92
C LYS A 117 -13.13 -15.78 -6.75
N THR A 118 -12.33 -16.03 -7.79
CA THR A 118 -12.48 -17.20 -8.66
C THR A 118 -12.16 -18.48 -7.91
N VAL A 119 -11.04 -18.53 -7.16
CA VAL A 119 -10.64 -19.69 -6.36
C VAL A 119 -11.68 -20.00 -5.27
N ARG A 120 -12.18 -18.99 -4.56
CA ARG A 120 -13.24 -19.15 -3.55
C ARG A 120 -14.54 -19.70 -4.15
N PHE A 121 -14.91 -19.26 -5.35
CA PHE A 121 -16.09 -19.74 -6.06
C PHE A 121 -15.98 -21.24 -6.43
N TYR A 122 -14.82 -21.68 -6.95
CA TYR A 122 -14.58 -23.10 -7.25
C TYR A 122 -14.50 -23.97 -5.99
N GLN A 123 -14.11 -23.41 -4.85
CA GLN A 123 -14.04 -24.12 -3.57
C GLN A 123 -15.34 -24.08 -2.76
N GLY A 124 -16.41 -23.43 -3.25
CA GLY A 124 -17.68 -23.31 -2.54
C GLY A 124 -17.61 -22.52 -1.22
N LEU A 125 -16.53 -21.75 -1.01
CA LEU A 125 -16.29 -21.02 0.23
C LEU A 125 -16.84 -19.59 0.13
N PRO A 126 -17.50 -19.08 1.19
CA PRO A 126 -18.02 -17.72 1.17
C PRO A 126 -16.87 -16.70 1.04
N ILE A 127 -17.13 -15.66 0.24
CA ILE A 127 -16.25 -14.50 0.11
C ILE A 127 -16.36 -13.75 1.44
N LYS A 128 -15.25 -13.60 2.17
CA LYS A 128 -15.26 -12.85 3.44
C LYS A 128 -15.73 -11.40 3.16
N PRO A 129 -16.70 -10.87 3.91
CA PRO A 129 -17.19 -9.51 3.70
C PRO A 129 -16.07 -8.50 4.00
N ASP A 130 -15.97 -7.48 3.14
CA ASP A 130 -15.13 -6.31 3.41
C ASP A 130 -15.62 -5.68 4.73
N ARG A 131 -14.83 -5.79 5.80
CA ARG A 131 -15.11 -5.02 7.03
C ARG A 131 -14.96 -3.54 6.69
N ILE A 132 -16.08 -2.82 6.74
CA ILE A 132 -16.17 -1.36 6.67
C ILE A 132 -15.40 -0.76 7.85
#